data_AF-T1AGW9-F1
#
_entry.id   AF-T1AGW9-F1
#
_cell.length_a   1.000
_cell.length_b   1.000
_cell.length_c   1.000
_cell.angle_alpha   90.00
_cell.angle_beta   90.00
_cell.angle_gamma   90.00
#
_symmetry.space_group_name_H-M   'P 1'
#
loop_
_entity.id
_entity.type
_entity.pdbx_description
1 polymer ?
#
loop_
_entity_poly.entity_id
_entity_poly.type
_entity_poly.pdbx_seq_one_letter_code
_entity_poly.pdbx_strand_id
1 'polypeptide(L)'
;PGTENIAQIVALGAAARLARERLPEAHAHLRALRDRLHARLSQEVPGLALNGHPEQRLPNTLNVSFPGVSGALLLQRVADRVATATGSACHAGDAAPSGVLGAMGLPGARTVGAVRLSVGRYTREDE
;
A
#
# COMPACT_ATOMS: atom_id res chain seq x y z
N PRO A 1 -31.93 -8.14 -17.42
CA PRO A 1 -32.00 -6.80 -16.79
C PRO A 1 -32.17 -6.98 -15.27
N GLY A 2 -31.61 -6.09 -14.46
CA GLY A 2 -31.70 -6.17 -12.99
C GLY A 2 -31.87 -4.79 -12.38
N THR A 3 -32.43 -4.72 -11.18
CA THR A 3 -32.62 -3.46 -10.44
C THR A 3 -31.27 -2.80 -10.18
N GLU A 4 -31.15 -1.53 -10.52
CA GLU A 4 -29.94 -0.75 -10.32
C GLU A 4 -29.61 -0.64 -8.84
N ASN A 5 -28.32 -0.65 -8.52
CA ASN A 5 -27.86 -0.43 -7.16
C ASN A 5 -27.87 1.08 -6.82
N ILE A 6 -29.07 1.65 -6.73
CA ILE A 6 -29.29 3.09 -6.57
C ILE A 6 -28.49 3.67 -5.40
N ALA A 7 -28.45 2.96 -4.26
CA ALA A 7 -27.73 3.43 -3.08
C ALA A 7 -26.22 3.56 -3.33
N GLN A 8 -25.58 2.55 -3.95
CA GLN A 8 -24.15 2.62 -4.26
C GLN A 8 -23.84 3.61 -5.38
N ILE A 9 -24.73 3.78 -6.35
CA ILE A 9 -24.60 4.79 -7.40
C ILE A 9 -24.57 6.20 -6.79
N VAL A 10 -25.52 6.50 -5.89
CA VAL A 10 -25.57 7.78 -5.18
C VAL A 10 -24.32 7.99 -4.31
N ALA A 11 -23.91 6.96 -3.56
CA ALA A 11 -22.71 7.02 -2.72
C ALA A 11 -21.43 7.26 -3.54
N LEU A 12 -21.29 6.60 -4.69
CA LEU A 12 -20.16 6.80 -5.61
C LEU A 12 -20.14 8.24 -6.15
N GLY A 13 -21.31 8.77 -6.55
CA GLY A 13 -21.43 10.16 -7.00
C GLY A 13 -21.00 11.16 -5.93
N ALA A 14 -21.43 10.94 -4.68
CA ALA A 14 -21.02 11.77 -3.55
C ALA A 14 -19.51 11.66 -3.26
N ALA A 15 -18.94 10.45 -3.30
CA ALA A 15 -17.51 10.21 -3.13
C ALA A 15 -16.67 10.89 -4.23
N ALA A 16 -17.09 10.79 -5.49
CA ALA A 16 -16.41 11.44 -6.62
C ALA A 16 -16.43 12.97 -6.50
N ARG A 17 -17.56 13.56 -6.08
CA ARG A 17 -17.66 15.00 -5.82
C ARG A 17 -16.68 15.44 -4.73
N LEU A 18 -16.69 14.75 -3.58
CA LEU A 18 -15.78 15.05 -2.46
C LEU A 18 -14.31 14.83 -2.84
N ALA A 19 -14.01 13.81 -3.65
CA ALA A 19 -12.66 13.56 -4.13
C ALA A 19 -12.17 14.74 -4.99
N ARG A 20 -12.99 15.24 -5.92
CA ARG A 20 -12.63 16.40 -6.74
C ARG A 20 -12.31 17.65 -5.91
N GLU A 21 -13.05 17.87 -4.83
CA GLU A 21 -12.83 19.00 -3.91
C GLU A 21 -11.56 18.83 -3.05
N ARG A 22 -11.25 17.60 -2.61
CA ARG A 22 -10.22 17.34 -1.58
C ARG A 22 -8.90 16.81 -2.10
N LEU A 23 -8.85 16.23 -3.29
CA LEU A 23 -7.66 15.59 -3.86
C LEU A 23 -6.42 16.51 -3.90
N PRO A 24 -6.53 17.81 -4.27
CA PRO A 24 -5.36 18.69 -4.31
C PRO A 24 -4.65 18.80 -2.96
N GLU A 25 -5.39 19.06 -1.88
CA GLU A 25 -4.83 19.16 -0.52
C GLU A 25 -4.40 17.80 0.02
N ALA A 26 -5.22 16.76 -0.20
CA ALA A 26 -4.93 15.41 0.24
C ALA A 26 -3.66 14.85 -0.40
N HIS A 27 -3.36 15.22 -1.65
CA HIS A 27 -2.16 14.74 -2.34
C HIS A 27 -0.88 15.15 -1.63
N ALA A 28 -0.76 16.41 -1.20
CA ALA A 28 0.42 16.91 -0.50
C ALA A 28 0.55 16.26 0.89
N HIS A 29 -0.55 16.19 1.64
CA HIS A 29 -0.58 15.59 2.97
C HIS A 29 -0.23 14.09 2.94
N LEU A 30 -0.86 13.31 2.07
CA LEU A 30 -0.61 11.86 1.94
C LEU A 30 0.82 11.59 1.47
N ARG A 31 1.34 12.40 0.55
CA ARG A 31 2.75 12.32 0.12
C ARG A 31 3.70 12.51 1.29
N ALA A 32 3.50 13.55 2.10
CA ALA A 32 4.34 13.83 3.26
C ALA A 32 4.34 12.67 4.26
N LEU A 33 3.17 12.11 4.58
CA LEU A 33 3.04 10.94 5.46
C LEU A 33 3.73 9.70 4.89
N ARG A 34 3.51 9.40 3.60
CA ARG A 34 4.17 8.28 2.90
C ARG A 34 5.69 8.42 2.91
N ASP A 35 6.20 9.62 2.63
CA ASP A 35 7.64 9.87 2.54
C ASP A 35 8.29 9.85 3.93
N ARG A 36 7.60 10.34 4.97
CA ARG A 36 8.02 10.17 6.37
C ARG A 36 8.10 8.70 6.76
N LEU A 37 7.06 7.92 6.45
CA LEU A 37 7.04 6.48 6.72
C LEU A 37 8.20 5.77 6.01
N HIS A 38 8.43 6.09 4.73
CA HIS A 38 9.54 5.53 3.97
C HIS A 38 10.90 5.90 4.58
N ALA A 39 11.12 7.17 4.93
CA ALA A 39 12.36 7.63 5.52
C ALA A 39 12.66 6.92 6.85
N ARG A 40 11.67 6.78 7.73
CA ARG A 40 11.81 6.07 9.01
C ARG A 40 12.15 4.60 8.81
N LEU A 41 11.44 3.91 7.91
CA LEU A 41 11.73 2.51 7.61
C LEU A 41 13.12 2.33 6.99
N SER A 42 13.52 3.20 6.07
CA SER A 42 14.85 3.15 5.45
C SER A 42 15.99 3.41 6.44
N GLN A 43 15.76 4.20 7.49
CA GLN A 43 16.72 4.44 8.56
C GLN A 43 16.86 3.24 9.50
N GLU A 44 15.74 2.60 9.85
CA GLU A 44 15.70 1.52 10.86
C GLU A 44 15.94 0.11 10.29
N VAL A 45 15.75 -0.06 8.96
CA VAL A 45 15.83 -1.38 8.31
C VAL A 45 16.94 -1.37 7.25
N PRO A 46 18.16 -1.82 7.60
CA PRO A 46 19.25 -1.97 6.65
C PRO A 46 18.85 -2.87 5.48
N GLY A 47 19.05 -2.40 4.26
CA GLY A 47 18.74 -3.16 3.05
C GLY A 47 17.27 -3.13 2.61
N LEU A 48 16.42 -2.30 3.25
CA LEU A 48 15.07 -2.02 2.75
C LEU A 48 15.14 -1.49 1.32
N ALA A 49 14.37 -2.08 0.41
CA ALA A 49 14.34 -1.68 -0.99
C ALA A 49 12.97 -1.13 -1.39
N LEU A 50 12.94 0.04 -2.02
CA LEU A 50 11.71 0.56 -2.63
C LEU A 50 11.36 -0.22 -3.91
N ASN A 51 10.08 -0.58 -4.06
CA ASN A 51 9.53 -1.19 -5.26
C ASN A 51 8.71 -0.15 -6.05
N GLY A 52 9.14 0.11 -7.29
CA GLY A 52 8.50 1.07 -8.19
C GLY A 52 9.30 2.36 -8.33
N HIS A 53 8.72 3.35 -9.00
CA HIS A 53 9.40 4.61 -9.30
C HIS A 53 9.59 5.45 -8.01
N PRO A 54 10.76 6.09 -7.79
CA PRO A 54 11.02 6.90 -6.59
C PRO A 54 10.06 8.10 -6.45
N GLU A 55 9.78 8.79 -7.55
CA GLU A 55 8.93 10.00 -7.56
C GLU A 55 7.54 9.81 -8.18
N GLN A 56 7.43 9.14 -9.33
CA GLN A 56 6.19 8.91 -10.08
C GLN A 56 5.39 7.74 -9.51
N ARG A 57 4.88 7.93 -8.29
CA ARG A 57 4.08 6.95 -7.55
C ARG A 57 2.95 7.63 -6.80
N LEU A 58 1.89 6.87 -6.52
CA LEU A 58 0.72 7.37 -5.79
C LEU A 58 1.13 8.01 -4.46
N PRO A 59 0.54 9.16 -4.09
CA PRO A 59 0.94 9.92 -2.91
C PRO A 59 0.80 9.11 -1.62
N ASN A 60 -0.08 8.12 -1.59
CA ASN A 60 -0.44 7.38 -0.38
C ASN A 60 0.13 5.96 -0.30
N THR A 61 0.76 5.45 -1.37
CA THR A 61 1.16 4.04 -1.46
C THR A 61 2.67 3.90 -1.34
N LEU A 62 3.11 3.07 -0.40
CA LEU A 62 4.50 2.65 -0.23
C LEU A 62 4.60 1.15 -0.45
N ASN A 63 5.37 0.73 -1.46
CA ASN A 63 5.67 -0.68 -1.68
C ASN A 63 7.17 -0.89 -1.47
N VAL A 64 7.55 -1.67 -0.48
CA VAL A 64 8.95 -1.90 -0.09
C VAL A 64 9.21 -3.39 0.15
N SER A 65 10.44 -3.83 -0.06
CA SER A 65 10.89 -5.18 0.23
C SER A 65 11.80 -5.19 1.46
N PHE A 66 11.40 -5.95 2.47
CA PHE A 66 12.20 -6.21 3.66
C PHE A 66 13.19 -7.35 3.39
N PRO A 67 14.49 -7.14 3.63
CA PRO A 67 15.50 -8.16 3.34
C PRO A 67 15.43 -9.33 4.32
N GLY A 68 15.61 -10.55 3.80
CA GLY A 68 15.77 -11.76 4.62
C GLY A 68 14.51 -12.25 5.33
N VAL A 69 13.35 -11.63 5.10
CA VAL A 69 12.08 -12.00 5.75
C VAL A 69 10.97 -12.16 4.71
N SER A 70 9.96 -12.96 5.05
CA SER A 70 8.70 -13.00 4.30
C SER A 70 7.83 -11.81 4.67
N GLY A 71 7.42 -11.03 3.68
CA GLY A 71 6.51 -9.89 3.88
C GLY A 71 5.17 -10.33 4.46
N ALA A 72 4.67 -11.51 4.08
CA ALA A 72 3.44 -12.07 4.63
C ALA A 72 3.57 -12.39 6.13
N LEU A 73 4.67 -13.02 6.55
CA LEU A 73 4.93 -13.30 7.97
C LEU A 73 5.16 -12.03 8.77
N LEU A 74 5.81 -11.03 8.18
CA LEU A 74 5.98 -9.71 8.81
C LEU A 74 4.63 -9.06 9.09
N LEU A 75 3.74 -9.03 8.10
CA LEU A 75 2.39 -8.47 8.25
C LEU A 75 1.58 -9.23 9.31
N GLN A 76 1.65 -10.56 9.35
CA GLN A 76 0.98 -11.36 10.38
C GLN A 76 1.45 -11.00 11.80
N ARG A 77 2.75 -10.71 11.98
CA ARG A 77 3.31 -10.32 13.29
C ARG A 77 2.90 -8.94 13.78
N VAL A 78 2.44 -8.06 12.89
CA VAL A 78 2.05 -6.68 13.23
C VAL A 78 0.56 -6.42 12.99
N ALA A 79 -0.23 -7.47 12.72
CA ALA A 79 -1.64 -7.36 12.37
C ALA A 79 -2.52 -6.80 13.51
N ASP A 80 -2.04 -6.85 14.76
CA ASP A 80 -2.66 -6.25 15.94
C ASP A 80 -2.46 -4.72 16.01
N ARG A 81 -1.49 -4.18 15.25
CA ARG A 81 -1.08 -2.75 15.31
C ARG A 81 -1.30 -2.01 14.00
N VAL A 82 -1.21 -2.71 12.87
CA VAL A 82 -1.33 -2.14 11.54
C VAL A 82 -2.42 -2.88 10.80
N ALA A 83 -3.34 -2.14 10.18
CA ALA A 83 -4.36 -2.73 9.32
C ALA A 83 -3.69 -3.36 8.10
N THR A 84 -3.57 -4.68 8.11
CA THR A 84 -3.00 -5.43 6.99
C THR A 84 -4.14 -5.96 6.12
N ALA A 85 -4.20 -5.53 4.87
CA ALA A 85 -4.88 -6.34 3.88
C ALA A 85 -3.99 -7.54 3.61
N THR A 86 -4.43 -8.73 3.98
CA THR A 86 -3.92 -9.96 3.39
C THR A 86 -4.24 -9.85 1.89
N GLY A 87 -3.29 -9.38 1.10
CA GLY A 87 -3.50 -9.11 -0.31
C GLY A 87 -4.07 -10.33 -1.03
N SER A 88 -4.52 -10.15 -2.26
CA SER A 88 -4.90 -11.21 -3.21
C SER A 88 -3.91 -12.39 -3.29
N ALA A 89 -2.69 -12.26 -2.77
CA ALA A 89 -1.70 -13.32 -2.59
C ALA A 89 -2.02 -14.34 -1.47
N CYS A 90 -2.80 -14.00 -0.44
CA CYS A 90 -3.14 -14.95 0.65
C CYS A 90 -4.37 -15.82 0.36
N HIS A 91 -5.20 -15.46 -0.63
CA HIS A 91 -6.33 -16.30 -1.07
C HIS A 91 -5.91 -17.38 -2.08
N ALA A 92 -4.69 -17.29 -2.62
CA ALA A 92 -4.03 -18.42 -3.22
C ALA A 92 -3.41 -19.22 -2.07
N GLY A 93 -3.86 -20.47 -1.84
CA GLY A 93 -3.24 -21.38 -0.87
C GLY A 93 -1.77 -21.71 -1.16
N ASP A 94 -1.18 -21.08 -2.18
CA ASP A 94 0.23 -21.09 -2.53
C ASP A 94 0.80 -19.69 -2.32
N ALA A 95 1.94 -19.58 -1.66
CA ALA A 95 2.73 -18.36 -1.53
C ALA A 95 3.37 -17.97 -2.87
N ALA A 96 2.57 -17.87 -3.92
CA ALA A 96 3.02 -17.54 -5.25
C ALA A 96 3.52 -16.08 -5.27
N PRO A 97 4.71 -15.83 -5.83
CA PRO A 97 5.27 -14.49 -5.90
C PRO A 97 4.34 -13.55 -6.68
N SER A 98 4.32 -12.27 -6.30
CA SER A 98 3.52 -11.27 -7.00
C SER A 98 3.86 -11.21 -8.49
N GLY A 99 2.89 -11.50 -9.35
CA GLY A 99 3.06 -11.40 -10.80
C GLY A 99 3.46 -10.00 -11.26
N VAL A 100 3.03 -8.94 -10.55
CA VAL A 100 3.43 -7.55 -10.83
C VAL A 100 4.92 -7.34 -10.53
N LEU A 101 5.40 -7.79 -9.37
CA LEU A 101 6.81 -7.65 -9.00
C LEU A 101 7.71 -8.52 -9.89
N GLY A 102 7.22 -9.69 -10.31
CA GLY A 102 7.87 -10.52 -11.33
C GLY A 102 7.96 -9.82 -12.68
N ALA A 103 6.86 -9.19 -13.14
CA ALA A 103 6.86 -8.41 -14.38
C ALA A 103 7.76 -7.17 -14.32
N MET A 104 7.99 -6.61 -13.12
CA MET A 104 8.98 -5.55 -12.89
C MET A 104 10.44 -6.06 -12.91
N GLY A 105 10.67 -7.37 -13.06
CA GLY A 105 12.00 -7.97 -13.08
C GLY A 105 12.67 -8.04 -11.71
N LEU A 106 11.91 -7.97 -10.62
CA LEU A 106 12.50 -8.02 -9.28
C LEU A 106 12.93 -9.45 -8.92
N PRO A 107 14.11 -9.62 -8.28
CA PRO A 107 14.59 -10.93 -7.86
C PRO A 107 13.64 -11.54 -6.82
N GLY A 108 13.54 -12.87 -6.82
CA GLY A 108 12.61 -13.61 -5.95
C GLY A 108 12.71 -13.22 -4.47
N ALA A 109 13.93 -13.01 -3.96
CA ALA A 109 14.15 -12.56 -2.59
C ALA A 109 13.48 -11.21 -2.25
N ARG A 110 13.46 -10.26 -3.20
CA ARG A 110 12.74 -8.99 -3.03
C ARG A 110 11.23 -9.20 -3.09
N THR A 111 10.76 -10.05 -3.99
CA THR A 111 9.33 -10.33 -4.15
C THR A 111 8.73 -11.02 -2.92
N VAL A 112 9.46 -11.94 -2.29
CA VAL A 112 9.04 -12.62 -1.06
C VAL A 112 8.96 -11.65 0.13
N GLY A 113 9.89 -10.70 0.22
CA GLY A 113 9.91 -9.69 1.29
C GLY A 113 9.02 -8.48 1.04
N ALA A 114 8.27 -8.44 -0.06
CA ALA A 114 7.51 -7.26 -0.46
C ALA A 114 6.26 -7.03 0.41
N VAL A 115 6.08 -5.79 0.83
CA VAL A 115 4.95 -5.31 1.62
C VAL A 115 4.44 -4.00 1.01
N ARG A 116 3.11 -3.92 0.84
CA ARG A 116 2.43 -2.69 0.45
C ARG A 116 1.76 -2.06 1.66
N LEU A 117 2.23 -0.88 2.04
CA LEU A 117 1.65 -0.04 3.08
C LEU A 117 0.94 1.14 2.41
N SER A 118 -0.18 1.55 2.98
CA SER A 118 -0.94 2.70 2.50
C SER A 118 -1.28 3.63 3.65
N VAL A 119 -1.05 4.92 3.46
CA VAL A 119 -1.56 5.97 4.37
C VAL A 119 -2.91 6.46 3.87
N GLY A 120 -3.75 6.95 4.77
CA GLY A 120 -5.11 7.37 4.48
C GLY A 120 -5.39 8.79 4.96
N ARG A 121 -6.58 9.29 4.61
CA ARG A 121 -7.09 10.60 5.05
C ARG A 121 -7.03 10.80 6.57
N TYR A 122 -7.15 9.70 7.32
CA TYR A 122 -7.20 9.71 8.77
C TYR A 122 -5.88 9.32 9.42
N THR A 123 -4.86 9.00 8.63
CA THR A 123 -3.53 8.71 9.15
C THR A 123 -2.91 9.98 9.74
N ARG A 124 -2.33 9.88 10.92
CA ARG A 124 -1.68 10.97 11.63
C ARG A 124 -0.16 10.78 11.65
N GLU A 125 0.53 11.82 12.06
CA GLU A 125 2.00 11.87 12.07
C GLU A 125 2.63 11.04 13.22
N ASP A 126 1.85 10.82 14.28
CA ASP A 126 2.19 10.07 15.49
C ASP A 126 1.89 8.57 15.40
N GLU A 127 1.20 8.13 14.34
CA GLU A 127 1.07 6.72 13.93
C GLU A 127 2.33 6.24 13.19
#